data_AF-A0A9E7PME9-F1
#
_entry.id   AF-A0A9E7PME9-F1
#
_cell.length_a   1.000
_cell.length_b   1.000
_cell.length_c   1.000
_cell.angle_alpha   90.00
_cell.angle_beta   90.00
_cell.angle_gamma   90.00
#
_symmetry.space_group_name_H-M   'P 1'
#
loop_
_entity.id
_entity.type
_entity.pdbx_description
1 polymer ?
#
loop_
_entity_poly.entity_id
_entity_poly.type
_entity_poly.pdbx_seq_one_letter_code
_entity_poly.pdbx_strand_id
1 'polypeptide(L)'
;MTDYYELAELADKILALADENYECLSEVLDDLDEDLRNEMLNSDFLNAYQVFYFFFRQKPEEIVEDRLLLASASELKKGLLIYEYSLLEIFFRVEDNKGMIIVSDGDREMKRFYGKSAYWNAMEYARTHTD
;
A
#
# COMPACT_ATOMS: atom_id res chain seq x y z
N MET A 1 3.92 22.05 -2.78
CA MET A 1 2.49 21.94 -2.46
C MET A 1 1.76 22.20 -3.75
N THR A 2 1.52 21.12 -4.49
CA THR A 2 0.86 21.14 -5.78
C THR A 2 -0.60 21.52 -5.59
N ASP A 3 -1.21 22.23 -6.53
CA ASP A 3 -2.65 22.52 -6.45
C ASP A 3 -3.46 21.22 -6.55
N TYR A 4 -4.56 21.12 -5.81
CA TYR A 4 -5.36 19.89 -5.76
C TYR A 4 -5.93 19.52 -7.14
N TYR A 5 -6.27 20.53 -7.96
CA TYR A 5 -6.72 20.31 -9.34
C TYR A 5 -5.60 19.80 -10.24
N GLU A 6 -4.38 20.34 -10.09
CA GLU A 6 -3.22 19.86 -10.85
C GLU A 6 -2.88 18.42 -10.48
N LEU A 7 -2.99 18.05 -9.19
CA LEU A 7 -2.77 16.68 -8.72
C LEU A 7 -3.85 15.73 -9.26
N ALA A 8 -5.11 16.16 -9.30
CA ALA A 8 -6.21 15.38 -9.87
C ALA A 8 -6.00 15.13 -11.38
N GLU A 9 -5.66 16.18 -12.15
CA GLU A 9 -5.37 16.03 -13.58
C GLU A 9 -4.18 15.11 -13.85
N LEU A 10 -3.16 15.16 -12.99
CA LEU A 10 -2.02 14.27 -13.07
C LEU A 10 -2.44 12.83 -12.80
N ALA A 11 -3.24 12.60 -11.76
CA ALA A 11 -3.75 11.27 -11.44
C ALA A 11 -4.52 10.67 -12.61
N ASP A 12 -5.44 11.43 -13.20
CA ASP A 12 -6.22 10.99 -14.37
C ASP A 12 -5.32 10.60 -15.55
N LYS A 13 -4.29 11.41 -15.84
CA LYS A 13 -3.32 11.12 -16.91
C LYS A 13 -2.52 9.84 -16.63
N ILE A 14 -2.03 9.69 -15.40
CA ILE A 14 -1.24 8.52 -14.99
C ILE A 14 -2.09 7.26 -15.06
N LEU A 15 -3.33 7.29 -14.54
CA LEU A 15 -4.24 6.16 -14.57
C LEU A 15 -4.63 5.78 -16.01
N ALA A 16 -4.88 6.76 -16.86
CA ALA A 16 -5.16 6.53 -18.29
C ALA A 16 -3.95 5.95 -19.04
N LEU A 17 -2.73 6.34 -18.69
CA LEU A 17 -1.50 5.77 -19.27
C LEU A 17 -1.27 4.33 -18.82
N ALA A 18 -1.57 4.04 -17.55
CA ALA A 18 -1.34 2.73 -16.98
C ALA A 18 -2.33 1.67 -17.48
N ASP A 19 -3.55 2.04 -17.90
CA ASP A 19 -4.57 1.12 -18.45
C ASP A 19 -4.75 -0.16 -17.61
N GLU A 20 -5.02 0.02 -16.30
CA GLU A 20 -5.14 -1.07 -15.30
C GLU A 20 -3.87 -1.91 -15.07
N ASN A 21 -2.73 -1.55 -15.67
CA ASN A 21 -1.44 -2.17 -15.42
C ASN A 21 -0.72 -1.51 -14.23
N TYR A 22 -0.77 -2.17 -13.08
CA TYR A 22 -0.13 -1.71 -11.83
C TYR A 22 1.39 -1.61 -11.90
N GLU A 23 2.04 -2.42 -12.73
CA GLU A 23 3.49 -2.34 -12.97
C GLU A 23 3.82 -1.04 -13.69
N CYS A 24 3.13 -0.77 -14.80
CA CYS A 24 3.27 0.47 -15.55
C CYS A 24 2.95 1.70 -14.69
N LEU A 25 1.85 1.66 -13.92
CA LEU A 25 1.52 2.71 -12.96
C LEU A 25 2.69 3.01 -12.01
N SER A 26 3.29 1.95 -11.47
CA SER A 26 4.36 2.10 -10.49
C SER A 26 5.67 2.59 -11.10
N GLU A 27 5.95 2.24 -12.36
CA GLU A 27 7.07 2.81 -13.14
C GLU A 27 6.85 4.31 -13.41
N VAL A 28 5.65 4.70 -13.83
CA VAL A 28 5.31 6.12 -14.02
C VAL A 28 5.44 6.90 -12.72
N LEU A 29 5.00 6.33 -11.60
CA LEU A 29 5.19 6.92 -10.27
C LEU A 29 6.66 7.03 -9.88
N ASP A 30 7.51 6.05 -10.22
CA ASP A 30 8.95 6.10 -9.93
C ASP A 30 9.65 7.30 -10.62
N ASP A 31 9.18 7.65 -11.83
CA ASP A 31 9.71 8.76 -12.64
C ASP A 31 9.24 10.15 -12.18
N LEU A 32 8.23 10.23 -11.31
CA LEU A 32 7.78 11.52 -10.74
C LEU A 32 8.80 12.08 -9.74
N ASP A 33 8.81 13.41 -9.63
CA ASP A 33 9.47 14.11 -8.53
C ASP A 33 9.00 13.55 -7.17
N GLU A 34 9.94 13.40 -6.24
CA GLU A 34 9.69 12.72 -4.97
C GLU A 34 8.52 13.34 -4.18
N ASP A 35 8.46 14.67 -4.10
CA ASP A 35 7.38 15.37 -3.41
C ASP A 35 6.01 15.08 -4.03
N LEU A 36 5.94 15.11 -5.37
CA LEU A 36 4.70 14.89 -6.12
C LEU A 36 4.24 13.44 -6.03
N ARG A 37 5.20 12.50 -6.11
CA ARG A 37 4.95 11.07 -5.88
C ARG A 37 4.40 10.85 -4.48
N ASN A 38 4.98 11.48 -3.47
CA ASN A 38 4.54 11.35 -2.09
C ASN A 38 3.13 11.94 -1.89
N GLU A 39 2.83 13.08 -2.52
CA GLU A 39 1.47 13.64 -2.54
C GLU A 39 0.47 12.63 -3.18
N MET A 40 0.82 12.01 -4.31
CA MET A 40 0.00 10.98 -4.97
C MET A 40 -0.25 9.76 -4.06
N LEU A 41 0.81 9.20 -3.47
CA LEU A 41 0.75 8.00 -2.62
C LEU A 41 0.01 8.20 -1.29
N ASN A 42 -0.31 9.44 -0.93
CA ASN A 42 -1.07 9.78 0.27
C ASN A 42 -2.43 10.45 -0.05
N SER A 43 -2.83 10.50 -1.32
CA SER A 43 -4.07 11.15 -1.79
C SER A 43 -5.25 10.17 -1.85
N ASP A 44 -6.45 10.68 -2.16
CA ASP A 44 -7.62 9.86 -2.46
C ASP A 44 -7.70 9.44 -3.95
N PHE A 45 -6.73 9.86 -4.77
CA PHE A 45 -6.73 9.58 -6.21
C PHE A 45 -6.24 8.17 -6.54
N LEU A 46 -5.46 7.57 -5.65
CA LEU A 46 -5.02 6.19 -5.75
C LEU A 46 -5.76 5.34 -4.70
N ASN A 47 -6.03 4.09 -5.04
CA ASN A 47 -6.46 3.10 -4.06
C ASN A 47 -5.25 2.52 -3.32
N ALA A 48 -5.53 1.87 -2.19
CA ALA A 48 -4.49 1.26 -1.36
C ALA A 48 -3.74 0.14 -2.09
N TYR A 49 -4.37 -0.53 -3.06
CA TYR A 49 -3.73 -1.59 -3.85
C TYR A 49 -2.64 -1.05 -4.78
N GLN A 50 -2.88 0.06 -5.45
CA GLN A 50 -1.91 0.74 -6.29
C GLN A 50 -0.68 1.17 -5.48
N VAL A 51 -0.90 1.70 -4.27
CA VAL A 51 0.19 2.07 -3.35
C VAL A 51 0.91 0.84 -2.79
N PHE A 52 0.18 -0.24 -2.50
CA PHE A 52 0.76 -1.52 -2.10
C PHE A 52 1.70 -2.04 -3.19
N TYR A 53 1.23 -2.09 -4.44
CA TYR A 53 2.04 -2.56 -5.56
C TYR A 53 3.26 -1.65 -5.79
N PHE A 54 3.10 -0.33 -5.67
CA PHE A 54 4.21 0.61 -5.77
C PHE A 54 5.35 0.29 -4.78
N PHE A 55 5.04 0.04 -3.51
CA PHE A 55 6.06 -0.23 -2.49
C PHE A 55 6.63 -1.65 -2.56
N PHE A 56 5.78 -2.66 -2.83
CA PHE A 56 6.18 -4.06 -2.69
C PHE A 56 6.48 -4.78 -4.00
N ARG A 57 5.97 -4.26 -5.13
CA ARG A 57 6.10 -4.84 -6.50
C ARG A 57 5.68 -6.30 -6.54
N GLN A 58 4.60 -6.62 -5.84
CA GLN A 58 4.10 -7.98 -5.65
C GLN A 58 2.59 -7.97 -5.66
N LYS A 59 2.04 -9.08 -6.15
CA LYS A 59 0.61 -9.38 -6.02
C LYS A 59 0.37 -10.09 -4.68
N PRO A 60 -0.52 -9.58 -3.81
CA PRO A 60 -0.90 -10.24 -2.57
C PRO A 60 -1.94 -11.35 -2.84
N GLU A 61 -2.42 -12.00 -1.79
CA GLU A 61 -3.55 -12.93 -1.89
C GLU A 61 -4.85 -12.20 -2.29
N GLU A 62 -5.77 -12.90 -2.96
CA GLU A 62 -7.00 -12.31 -3.54
C GLU A 62 -7.83 -11.52 -2.53
N ILE A 63 -8.04 -12.07 -1.34
CA ILE A 63 -8.77 -11.40 -0.26
C ILE A 63 -8.09 -10.10 0.22
N VAL A 64 -6.76 -10.04 0.13
CA VAL A 64 -5.98 -8.84 0.46
C VAL A 64 -6.10 -7.83 -0.67
N GLU A 65 -6.00 -8.27 -1.92
CA GLU A 65 -6.22 -7.44 -3.12
C GLU A 65 -7.61 -6.78 -3.08
N ASP A 66 -8.67 -7.55 -2.82
CA ASP A 66 -10.04 -7.03 -2.73
C ASP A 66 -10.18 -5.93 -1.68
N ARG A 67 -9.63 -6.14 -0.47
CA ARG A 67 -9.66 -5.12 0.59
C ARG A 67 -8.90 -3.86 0.21
N LEU A 68 -7.75 -4.01 -0.43
CA LEU A 68 -6.90 -2.91 -0.86
C LEU A 68 -7.53 -2.10 -2.01
N LEU A 69 -8.28 -2.75 -2.91
CA LEU A 69 -9.00 -2.07 -3.98
C LEU A 69 -10.17 -1.21 -3.47
N LEU A 70 -10.74 -1.56 -2.32
CA LEU A 70 -11.87 -0.85 -1.71
C LEU A 70 -11.46 0.36 -0.85
N ALA A 71 -10.19 0.45 -0.46
CA ALA A 71 -9.67 1.51 0.39
C ALA A 71 -8.90 2.56 -0.41
N SER A 72 -8.97 3.82 0.02
CA SER A 72 -8.16 4.89 -0.55
C SER A 72 -6.71 4.86 0.00
N ALA A 73 -5.78 5.45 -0.75
CA ALA A 73 -4.40 5.55 -0.29
C ALA A 73 -4.24 6.47 0.95
N SER A 74 -5.07 7.51 1.09
CA SER A 74 -5.03 8.40 2.25
C SER A 74 -5.32 7.70 3.59
N GLU A 75 -6.08 6.60 3.57
CA GLU A 75 -6.37 5.78 4.74
C GLU A 75 -5.13 5.06 5.28
N LEU A 76 -4.13 4.80 4.44
CA LEU A 76 -2.90 4.08 4.80
C LEU A 76 -2.09 4.77 5.88
N LYS A 77 -2.26 6.08 6.11
CA LYS A 77 -1.60 6.81 7.19
C LYS A 77 -2.02 6.30 8.58
N LYS A 78 -3.27 5.86 8.72
CA LYS A 78 -3.83 5.30 9.97
C LYS A 78 -3.50 3.82 10.15
N GLY A 79 -3.07 3.15 9.09
CA GLY A 79 -2.94 1.70 9.03
C GLY A 79 -4.27 1.07 8.60
N LEU A 80 -4.21 0.26 7.54
CA LEU A 80 -5.35 -0.46 6.98
C LEU A 80 -5.21 -1.96 7.33
N LEU A 81 -6.23 -2.54 7.95
CA LEU A 81 -6.27 -3.98 8.21
C LEU A 81 -6.49 -4.75 6.90
N ILE A 82 -5.44 -5.39 6.40
CA ILE A 82 -5.46 -6.06 5.10
C ILE A 82 -5.73 -7.56 5.22
N TYR A 83 -5.42 -8.17 6.37
CA TYR A 83 -5.65 -9.60 6.57
C TYR A 83 -5.71 -9.97 8.06
N GLU A 84 -6.35 -11.08 8.36
CA GLU A 84 -6.39 -11.69 9.69
C GLU A 84 -5.99 -13.17 9.55
N TYR A 85 -5.06 -13.62 10.38
CA TYR A 85 -4.61 -15.01 10.43
C TYR A 85 -4.70 -15.52 11.86
N SER A 86 -5.71 -16.34 12.14
CA SER A 86 -6.05 -16.80 13.49
C SER A 86 -6.27 -15.62 14.44
N LEU A 87 -5.39 -15.39 15.43
CA LEU A 87 -5.45 -14.26 16.37
C LEU A 87 -4.57 -13.07 15.96
N LEU A 88 -3.89 -13.16 14.81
CA LEU A 88 -2.99 -12.13 14.34
C LEU A 88 -3.64 -11.27 13.27
N GLU A 89 -3.44 -9.97 13.39
CA GLU A 89 -3.91 -8.96 12.46
C GLU A 89 -2.73 -8.44 11.63
N ILE A 90 -2.93 -8.29 10.32
CA ILE A 90 -1.92 -7.79 9.39
C ILE A 90 -2.39 -6.46 8.83
N PHE A 91 -1.61 -5.41 9.07
CA PHE A 91 -1.89 -4.06 8.61
C PHE A 91 -0.91 -3.62 7.54
N PHE A 92 -1.42 -2.90 6.53
CA PHE A 92 -0.60 -2.10 5.63
C PHE A 92 -0.64 -0.64 6.06
N ARG A 93 0.53 -0.02 6.21
CA ARG A 93 0.66 1.37 6.63
C ARG A 93 1.70 2.10 5.78
N VAL A 94 1.47 3.38 5.54
CA VAL A 94 2.45 4.31 4.99
C VAL A 94 2.77 5.36 6.05
N GLU A 95 4.04 5.45 6.44
CA GLU A 95 4.55 6.44 7.38
C GLU A 95 5.89 6.95 6.83
N ASP A 96 6.12 8.27 6.91
CA ASP A 96 7.31 8.92 6.36
C ASP A 96 7.64 8.50 4.92
N ASN A 97 6.60 8.40 4.08
CA ASN A 97 6.66 7.98 2.68
C ASN A 97 7.25 6.57 2.46
N LYS A 98 7.14 5.70 3.47
CA LYS A 98 7.58 4.30 3.40
C LYS A 98 6.40 3.38 3.69
N GLY A 99 6.12 2.49 2.74
CA GLY A 99 5.21 1.37 2.95
C GLY A 99 5.81 0.34 3.91
N MET A 100 4.99 -0.12 4.86
CA MET A 100 5.36 -1.18 5.81
C MET A 100 4.17 -2.09 6.09
N ILE A 101 4.47 -3.34 6.41
CA ILE A 101 3.48 -4.33 6.86
C ILE A 101 3.70 -4.58 8.34
N ILE A 102 2.63 -4.54 9.13
CA ILE A 102 2.66 -4.66 10.57
C ILE A 102 1.86 -5.90 10.96
N VAL A 103 2.42 -6.74 11.83
CA VAL A 103 1.69 -7.85 12.46
C VAL A 103 1.40 -7.46 13.91
N SER A 104 0.15 -7.61 14.32
CA SER A 104 -0.39 -7.29 15.65
C SER A 104 -1.10 -8.52 16.23
N ASP A 105 -1.10 -8.65 17.55
CA ASP A 105 -1.91 -9.65 18.28
C ASP A 105 -3.27 -9.08 18.76
N GLY A 106 -3.64 -7.89 18.27
CA GLY A 106 -4.83 -7.12 18.67
C GLY A 106 -4.58 -6.19 19.87
N ASP A 107 -3.60 -6.51 20.72
CA ASP A 107 -3.23 -5.68 21.88
C ASP A 107 -1.97 -4.84 21.61
N ARG A 108 -1.00 -5.41 20.86
CA ARG A 108 0.29 -4.77 20.57
C ARG A 108 0.80 -5.15 19.20
N GLU A 109 1.58 -4.23 18.63
CA GLU A 109 2.39 -4.52 17.46
C GLU A 109 3.47 -5.54 17.82
N MET A 110 3.44 -6.70 17.15
CA MET A 110 4.43 -7.75 17.34
C MET A 110 5.68 -7.49 16.49
N LYS A 111 5.49 -7.08 15.24
CA LYS A 111 6.59 -6.92 14.27
C LYS A 111 6.22 -6.02 13.10
N ARG A 112 7.23 -5.31 12.56
CA ARG A 112 7.12 -4.50 11.35
C ARG A 112 8.05 -5.04 10.26
N PHE A 113 7.60 -5.01 9.03
CA PHE A 113 8.32 -5.47 7.85
C PHE A 113 8.39 -4.37 6.80
N TYR A 114 9.53 -4.30 6.11
CA TYR A 114 9.87 -3.25 5.16
C TYR A 114 10.48 -3.83 3.88
N GLY A 115 10.44 -3.04 2.81
CA GLY A 115 11.00 -3.40 1.50
C GLY A 115 10.11 -4.37 0.72
N LYS A 116 10.56 -4.75 -0.48
CA LYS A 116 9.73 -5.48 -1.45
C LYS A 116 9.09 -6.75 -0.89
N SER A 117 9.79 -7.51 -0.04
CA SER A 117 9.29 -8.76 0.55
C SER A 117 8.48 -8.60 1.83
N ALA A 118 8.13 -7.36 2.24
CA ALA A 118 7.50 -7.11 3.54
C ALA A 118 6.21 -7.90 3.75
N TYR A 119 5.36 -7.96 2.73
CA TYR A 119 4.09 -8.66 2.79
C TYR A 119 4.28 -10.16 3.01
N TRP A 120 5.06 -10.85 2.18
CA TRP A 120 5.27 -12.29 2.35
C TRP A 120 5.99 -12.64 3.66
N ASN A 121 6.93 -11.81 4.09
CA ASN A 121 7.60 -12.00 5.38
C ASN A 121 6.62 -11.87 6.55
N ALA A 122 5.65 -10.95 6.46
CA ALA A 122 4.60 -10.81 7.47
C ALA A 122 3.63 -12.00 7.47
N MET A 123 3.24 -12.48 6.29
CA MET A 123 2.39 -13.66 6.15
C MET A 123 3.07 -14.93 6.70
N GLU A 124 4.36 -15.13 6.39
CA GLU A 124 5.14 -16.25 6.92
C GLU A 124 5.30 -16.16 8.44
N TYR A 125 5.57 -14.96 8.96
CA TYR A 125 5.63 -14.73 10.39
C TYR A 125 4.31 -15.07 11.07
N ALA A 126 3.18 -14.60 10.53
CA ALA A 126 1.86 -14.88 11.09
C ALA A 126 1.58 -16.39 11.12
N ARG A 127 1.86 -17.10 10.03
CA ARG A 127 1.69 -18.57 9.91
C ARG A 127 2.50 -19.36 10.94
N THR A 128 3.73 -18.93 11.22
CA THR A 128 4.64 -19.65 12.12
C THR A 128 4.47 -19.33 13.61
N HIS A 129 3.76 -18.24 13.93
CA HIS A 129 3.55 -17.77 15.32
C HIS A 129 2.12 -18.05 15.83
N THR A 130 1.39 -18.92 15.14
CA THR A 130 0.06 -19.41 15.53
C THR A 130 -0.02 -20.92 15.71
N ASP A 131 1.10 -21.62 15.51
CA ASP A 131 1.31 -23.04 15.86
C ASP A 131 1.75 -23.22 17.31
#